data_AF-A0A2D5KGE8-F1
#
_entry.id   AF-A0A2D5KGE8-F1
#
_cell.length_a   1.000
_cell.length_b   1.000
_cell.length_c   1.000
_cell.angle_alpha   90.00
_cell.angle_beta   90.00
_cell.angle_gamma   90.00
#
_symmetry.space_group_name_H-M   'P 1'
#
loop_
_entity.id
_entity.type
_entity.pdbx_description
1 polymer ?
#
loop_
_entity_poly.entity_id
_entity_poly.type
_entity_poly.pdbx_seq_one_letter_code
_entity_poly.pdbx_strand_id
1 'polypeptide(L)'
;MRETLDWQYLKGLYKLYKEQSVRNKLMNNAYIKNVLSQRKRLIDYKSGNKDIIVTKSGFNEFFEKELLQQYQYYAKFFNESGIEASGLKRYDRYDLHTLMFIFKNSEELRNNLTTARIFSSNVFKLKDSKYLESRPGLMNDVLFLLKVKEFPANSSKENQWRFVVDCPNPQYILLCENLDFLKAWWEFSANNIELWYAGGNNTPVIERISERYLNLQLFYVGDWDYHGMDIYSRVKRSFIQKGREVNLVTPDADTATYKPIDSGKHNSTWKSKEFSGLDYGLFLPEQINLIKKLIDNNQWIEEQTIDPISFILQ
;
A
#
# COMPACT_ATOMS: atom_id res chain seq x y z
N MET A 1 9.03 -10.97 -5.96
CA MET A 1 8.95 -9.50 -5.80
C MET A 1 9.37 -8.81 -7.08
N ARG A 2 8.44 -8.15 -7.80
CA ARG A 2 8.80 -7.23 -8.89
C ARG A 2 9.45 -6.01 -8.24
N GLU A 3 10.73 -5.75 -8.54
CA GLU A 3 11.38 -4.52 -8.07
C GLU A 3 10.79 -3.32 -8.81
N THR A 4 9.98 -2.54 -8.11
CA THR A 4 9.33 -1.33 -8.63
C THR A 4 10.36 -0.21 -8.80
N LEU A 5 10.56 0.26 -10.03
CA LEU A 5 11.46 1.38 -10.34
C LEU A 5 10.81 2.74 -10.05
N ASP A 6 11.62 3.72 -9.60
CA ASP A 6 11.16 5.11 -9.47
C ASP A 6 10.72 5.66 -10.84
N TRP A 7 9.76 6.59 -10.83
CA TRP A 7 9.17 7.16 -12.04
C TRP A 7 10.21 7.69 -13.03
N GLN A 8 11.26 8.37 -12.55
CA GLN A 8 12.31 8.92 -13.41
C GLN A 8 12.98 7.83 -14.25
N TYR A 9 13.30 6.69 -13.63
CA TYR A 9 13.95 5.57 -14.29
C TYR A 9 12.98 4.80 -15.19
N LEU A 10 11.75 4.58 -14.72
CA LEU A 10 10.71 3.91 -15.50
C LEU A 10 10.33 4.70 -16.77
N LYS A 11 10.20 6.03 -16.65
CA LYS A 11 9.96 6.94 -17.78
C LYS A 11 11.13 6.90 -18.77
N GLY A 12 12.36 6.86 -18.28
CA GLY A 12 13.53 6.75 -19.14
C GLY A 12 13.64 5.38 -19.83
N LEU A 13 13.26 4.29 -19.18
CA LEU A 13 13.16 2.97 -19.81
C LEU A 13 12.04 2.90 -20.85
N TYR A 14 10.90 3.54 -20.62
CA TYR A 14 9.85 3.66 -21.63
C TYR A 14 10.33 4.46 -22.85
N LYS A 15 11.09 5.54 -22.62
CA LYS A 15 11.73 6.28 -23.71
C LYS A 15 12.70 5.40 -24.49
N LEU A 16 13.51 4.60 -23.80
CA LEU A 16 14.38 3.61 -24.44
C LEU A 16 13.60 2.55 -25.24
N TYR A 17 12.45 2.10 -24.75
CA TYR A 17 11.54 1.21 -25.48
C TYR A 17 11.00 1.84 -26.77
N LYS A 18 10.66 3.13 -26.75
CA LYS A 18 10.16 3.84 -27.93
C LYS A 18 11.24 4.23 -28.94
N GLU A 19 12.37 4.74 -28.46
CA GLU A 19 13.42 5.34 -29.29
C GLU A 19 14.58 4.38 -29.57
N GLN A 20 14.61 3.22 -28.91
CA GLN A 20 15.69 2.21 -28.97
C GLN A 20 17.07 2.72 -28.52
N SER A 21 17.20 4.01 -28.19
CA SER A 21 18.40 4.63 -27.63
C SER A 21 18.07 5.87 -26.79
N VAL A 22 18.82 6.10 -25.70
CA VAL A 22 18.68 7.29 -24.84
C VAL A 22 20.01 7.75 -24.25
N ARG A 23 20.12 9.02 -23.84
CA ARG A 23 21.31 9.53 -23.13
C ARG A 23 21.48 8.91 -21.74
N ASN A 24 22.74 8.74 -21.32
CA ASN A 24 23.17 7.97 -20.16
C ASN A 24 22.84 8.64 -18.81
N LYS A 25 21.64 8.36 -18.32
CA LYS A 25 21.27 8.58 -16.91
C LYS A 25 20.66 7.35 -16.24
N LEU A 26 20.31 6.31 -17.02
CA LEU A 26 19.65 5.11 -16.51
C LEU A 26 20.61 4.18 -15.75
N MET A 27 21.89 4.11 -16.14
CA MET A 27 22.89 3.22 -15.53
C MET A 27 23.29 3.63 -14.10
N ASN A 28 22.81 4.78 -13.61
CA ASN A 28 23.00 5.20 -12.21
C ASN A 28 22.10 4.40 -11.25
N ASN A 29 21.01 3.80 -11.74
CA ASN A 29 20.17 2.94 -10.94
C ASN A 29 20.77 1.53 -10.83
N ALA A 30 20.92 1.02 -9.61
CA ALA A 30 21.55 -0.26 -9.33
C ALA A 30 20.83 -1.44 -10.00
N TYR A 31 19.49 -1.44 -10.01
CA TYR A 31 18.71 -2.49 -10.68
C TYR A 31 18.94 -2.47 -12.19
N ILE A 32 18.88 -1.28 -12.82
CA ILE A 32 19.12 -1.15 -14.26
C ILE A 32 20.52 -1.64 -14.63
N LYS A 33 21.54 -1.20 -13.88
CA LYS A 33 22.93 -1.59 -14.12
C LYS A 33 23.16 -3.08 -13.90
N ASN A 34 22.78 -3.61 -12.75
CA ASN A 34 23.15 -4.96 -12.34
C ASN A 34 22.21 -6.02 -12.94
N VAL A 35 20.92 -5.72 -13.06
CA VAL A 35 19.91 -6.67 -13.53
C VAL A 35 19.71 -6.55 -15.04
N LEU A 36 19.28 -5.37 -15.53
CA LEU A 36 18.93 -5.21 -16.94
C LEU A 36 20.16 -5.26 -17.85
N SER A 37 21.26 -4.61 -17.46
CA SER A 37 22.48 -4.57 -18.28
C SER A 37 23.38 -5.79 -18.06
N GLN A 38 23.82 -6.07 -16.83
CA GLN A 38 24.84 -7.11 -16.60
C GLN A 38 24.28 -8.53 -16.64
N ARG A 39 23.21 -8.81 -15.89
CA ARG A 39 22.66 -10.17 -15.75
C ARG A 39 21.80 -10.58 -16.96
N LYS A 40 20.78 -9.78 -17.29
CA LYS A 40 19.84 -10.09 -18.39
C LYS A 40 20.33 -9.64 -19.76
N ARG A 41 21.35 -8.76 -19.82
CA ARG A 41 21.95 -8.26 -21.08
C ARG A 41 20.94 -7.65 -22.06
N LEU A 42 19.89 -7.01 -21.53
CA LEU A 42 18.82 -6.40 -22.33
C LEU A 42 19.17 -4.99 -22.81
N ILE A 43 20.13 -4.34 -22.18
CA ILE A 43 20.58 -2.98 -22.54
C ILE A 43 22.10 -2.89 -22.40
N ASP A 44 22.71 -2.00 -23.16
CA ASP A 44 24.16 -1.73 -23.08
C ASP A 44 24.49 -0.32 -23.57
N TYR A 45 25.74 0.08 -23.42
CA TYR A 45 26.26 1.29 -24.05
C TYR A 45 26.34 1.11 -25.57
N LYS A 46 26.10 2.19 -26.30
CA LYS A 46 26.37 2.23 -27.74
C LYS A 46 27.86 2.02 -27.97
N SER A 47 28.21 1.20 -28.97
CA SER A 47 29.61 1.00 -29.34
C SER A 47 30.31 2.34 -29.61
N GLY A 48 31.45 2.56 -28.95
CA GLY A 48 32.22 3.81 -29.04
C GLY A 48 31.60 5.02 -28.32
N ASN A 49 30.44 4.91 -27.67
CA ASN A 49 29.81 6.02 -26.96
C ASN A 49 29.11 5.57 -25.66
N LYS A 50 29.77 5.82 -24.53
CA LYS A 50 29.26 5.52 -23.17
C LYS A 50 28.16 6.48 -22.69
N ASP A 51 27.89 7.55 -23.41
CA ASP A 51 26.81 8.50 -23.09
C ASP A 51 25.47 8.09 -23.69
N ILE A 52 25.42 7.02 -24.48
CA ILE A 52 24.19 6.52 -25.09
C ILE A 52 23.98 5.08 -24.65
N ILE A 53 22.78 4.80 -24.18
CA ILE A 53 22.29 3.46 -23.88
C ILE A 53 21.43 3.01 -25.05
N VAL A 54 21.60 1.77 -25.50
CA VAL A 54 20.83 1.14 -26.57
C VAL A 54 20.18 -0.15 -26.06
N THR A 55 19.07 -0.52 -26.68
CA THR A 55 18.40 -1.81 -26.45
C THR A 55 19.19 -2.96 -27.07
N LYS A 56 19.01 -4.16 -26.52
CA LYS A 56 19.42 -5.44 -27.10
C LYS A 56 18.20 -6.32 -27.32
N SER A 57 18.41 -7.45 -28.01
CA SER A 57 17.38 -8.48 -28.19
C SER A 57 16.75 -8.87 -26.85
N GLY A 58 15.42 -9.02 -26.81
CA GLY A 58 14.67 -9.35 -25.60
C GLY A 58 14.19 -8.15 -24.78
N PHE A 59 14.70 -6.93 -25.02
CA PHE A 59 14.33 -5.77 -24.19
C PHE A 59 12.87 -5.37 -24.36
N ASN A 60 12.37 -5.34 -25.59
CA ASN A 60 11.00 -4.92 -25.87
C ASN A 60 10.00 -5.91 -25.26
N GLU A 61 10.20 -7.22 -25.44
CA GLU A 61 9.33 -8.23 -24.83
C GLU A 61 9.39 -8.18 -23.30
N PHE A 62 10.58 -7.99 -22.73
CA PHE A 62 10.74 -7.82 -21.29
C PHE A 62 10.00 -6.58 -20.79
N PHE A 63 10.15 -5.44 -21.47
CA PHE A 63 9.52 -4.19 -21.05
C PHE A 63 7.99 -4.31 -21.09
N GLU A 64 7.43 -4.86 -22.17
CA GLU A 64 5.99 -5.08 -22.31
C GLU A 64 5.42 -5.98 -21.21
N LYS A 65 6.12 -7.07 -20.91
CA LYS A 65 5.67 -8.05 -19.91
C LYS A 65 5.82 -7.56 -18.47
N GLU A 66 6.91 -6.88 -18.15
CA GLU A 66 7.30 -6.62 -16.76
C GLU A 66 7.11 -5.17 -16.31
N LEU A 67 7.18 -4.18 -17.21
CA LEU A 67 7.28 -2.76 -16.86
C LEU A 67 6.22 -1.86 -17.50
N LEU A 68 5.64 -2.24 -18.65
CA LEU A 68 4.72 -1.40 -19.41
C LEU A 68 3.46 -1.06 -18.61
N GLN A 69 2.88 -2.03 -17.91
CA GLN A 69 1.70 -1.82 -17.09
C GLN A 69 1.96 -0.80 -15.97
N GLN A 70 3.10 -0.93 -15.27
CA GLN A 70 3.50 0.02 -14.23
C GLN A 70 3.69 1.43 -14.81
N TYR A 71 4.32 1.53 -15.99
CA TYR A 71 4.53 2.81 -16.67
C TYR A 71 3.21 3.48 -17.04
N GLN A 72 2.32 2.75 -17.73
CA GLN A 72 1.01 3.24 -18.16
C GLN A 72 0.19 3.72 -16.97
N TYR A 73 0.30 3.01 -15.86
CA TYR A 73 -0.40 3.37 -14.64
C TYR A 73 0.08 4.70 -14.05
N TYR A 74 1.39 4.90 -13.87
CA TYR A 74 1.92 6.18 -13.40
C TYR A 74 1.64 7.31 -14.40
N ALA A 75 1.77 7.04 -15.70
CA ALA A 75 1.46 8.00 -16.75
C ALA A 75 0.00 8.45 -16.71
N LYS A 76 -0.94 7.50 -16.50
CA LYS A 76 -2.37 7.80 -16.32
C LYS A 76 -2.60 8.73 -15.15
N PHE A 77 -1.98 8.46 -14.00
CA PHE A 77 -2.10 9.33 -12.83
C PHE A 77 -1.60 10.76 -13.09
N PHE A 78 -0.43 10.94 -13.70
CA PHE A 78 0.05 12.29 -14.00
C PHE A 78 -0.88 13.02 -14.97
N ASN A 79 -1.42 12.31 -15.96
CA ASN A 79 -2.37 12.87 -16.91
C ASN A 79 -3.69 13.29 -16.25
N GLU A 80 -4.26 12.45 -15.40
CA GLU A 80 -5.55 12.68 -14.74
C GLU A 80 -5.46 13.67 -13.58
N SER A 81 -4.36 13.65 -12.82
CA SER A 81 -4.17 14.54 -11.68
C SER A 81 -3.83 15.97 -12.10
N GLY A 82 -3.26 16.17 -13.29
CA GLY A 82 -2.71 17.46 -13.72
C GLY A 82 -1.36 17.80 -13.08
N ILE A 83 -0.79 16.92 -12.26
CA ILE A 83 0.58 17.07 -11.76
C ILE A 83 1.54 16.94 -12.94
N GLU A 84 2.44 17.91 -13.09
CA GLU A 84 3.45 17.85 -14.14
C GLU A 84 4.33 16.60 -13.99
N ALA A 85 4.34 15.76 -15.04
CA ALA A 85 5.14 14.54 -15.13
C ALA A 85 6.64 14.82 -15.36
N SER A 86 7.21 15.83 -14.70
CA SER A 86 8.59 16.26 -14.88
C SER A 86 9.58 15.32 -14.19
N GLY A 87 10.65 14.96 -14.88
CA GLY A 87 11.77 14.20 -14.29
C GLY A 87 12.60 15.02 -13.30
N LEU A 88 12.30 16.31 -13.12
CA LEU A 88 12.86 17.14 -12.06
C LEU A 88 12.22 16.85 -10.69
N LYS A 89 11.02 16.27 -10.67
CA LYS A 89 10.35 15.87 -9.44
C LYS A 89 11.03 14.63 -8.88
N ARG A 90 11.71 14.81 -7.73
CA ARG A 90 12.45 13.75 -7.04
C ARG A 90 11.56 12.99 -6.06
N TYR A 91 10.41 12.52 -6.53
CA TYR A 91 9.60 11.61 -5.74
C TYR A 91 10.34 10.29 -5.61
N ASP A 92 10.57 9.86 -4.38
CA ASP A 92 10.84 8.44 -4.18
C ASP A 92 9.55 7.64 -4.43
N ARG A 93 9.66 6.31 -4.51
CA ARG A 93 8.50 5.43 -4.65
C ARG A 93 7.38 5.73 -3.66
N TYR A 94 7.74 5.98 -2.40
CA TYR A 94 6.79 6.20 -1.32
C TYR A 94 6.03 7.51 -1.52
N ASP A 95 6.73 8.57 -1.92
CA ASP A 95 6.14 9.87 -2.27
C ASP A 95 5.13 9.72 -3.40
N LEU A 96 5.51 9.04 -4.48
CA LEU A 96 4.63 8.85 -5.64
C LEU A 96 3.38 8.06 -5.23
N HIS A 97 3.52 6.90 -4.58
CA HIS A 97 2.36 6.11 -4.16
C HIS A 97 1.46 6.89 -3.21
N THR A 98 2.04 7.70 -2.32
CA THR A 98 1.28 8.55 -1.40
C THR A 98 0.53 9.66 -2.13
N LEU A 99 1.12 10.31 -3.15
CA LEU A 99 0.41 11.28 -4.00
C LEU A 99 -0.76 10.64 -4.76
N MET A 100 -0.57 9.43 -5.26
CA MET A 100 -1.62 8.70 -5.97
C MET A 100 -2.78 8.32 -5.03
N PHE A 101 -2.44 7.91 -3.81
CA PHE A 101 -3.40 7.68 -2.74
C PHE A 101 -4.20 8.95 -2.41
N ILE A 102 -3.51 10.09 -2.27
CA ILE A 102 -4.14 11.40 -2.02
C ILE A 102 -5.08 11.79 -3.15
N PHE A 103 -4.68 11.60 -4.41
CA PHE A 103 -5.51 11.92 -5.57
C PHE A 103 -6.83 11.14 -5.55
N LYS A 104 -6.76 9.82 -5.30
CA LYS A 104 -7.94 8.96 -5.20
C LYS A 104 -8.85 9.31 -4.02
N ASN A 105 -8.29 9.77 -2.90
CA ASN A 105 -9.03 10.10 -1.67
C ASN A 105 -9.19 11.61 -1.47
N SER A 106 -9.06 12.41 -2.54
CA SER A 106 -8.90 13.86 -2.42
C SER A 106 -10.11 14.54 -1.78
N GLU A 107 -11.33 14.07 -2.04
CA GLU A 107 -12.54 14.63 -1.42
C GLU A 107 -12.60 14.36 0.08
N GLU A 108 -12.37 13.12 0.50
CA GLU A 108 -12.36 12.72 1.91
C GLU A 108 -11.28 13.47 2.70
N LEU A 109 -10.08 13.54 2.14
CA LEU A 109 -8.94 14.24 2.72
C LEU A 109 -9.19 15.75 2.81
N ARG A 110 -9.82 16.35 1.79
CA ARG A 110 -10.18 17.77 1.78
C ARG A 110 -11.25 18.08 2.83
N ASN A 111 -12.28 17.23 2.96
CA ASN A 111 -13.37 17.45 3.91
C ASN A 111 -12.92 17.32 5.37
N ASN A 112 -11.88 16.54 5.62
CA ASN A 112 -11.31 16.30 6.95
C ASN A 112 -9.85 16.82 7.04
N LEU A 113 -9.55 17.96 6.42
CA LEU A 113 -8.20 18.47 6.33
C LEU A 113 -7.66 18.90 7.71
N THR A 114 -6.44 18.51 8.03
CA THR A 114 -5.76 18.81 9.30
C THR A 114 -4.56 19.73 9.07
N THR A 115 -3.83 20.09 10.13
CA THR A 115 -2.55 20.81 9.97
C THR A 115 -1.56 20.00 9.14
N ALA A 116 -0.61 20.66 8.48
CA ALA A 116 0.38 19.98 7.64
C ALA A 116 1.12 18.85 8.36
N ARG A 117 1.41 19.01 9.65
CA ARG A 117 2.10 17.99 10.46
C ARG A 117 1.22 16.79 10.77
N ILE A 118 -0.04 17.01 11.14
CA ILE A 118 -0.99 15.92 11.40
C ILE A 118 -1.26 15.17 10.10
N PHE A 119 -1.44 15.88 9.00
CA PHE A 119 -1.57 15.27 7.68
C PHE A 119 -0.32 14.45 7.33
N SER A 120 0.88 15.02 7.50
CA SER A 120 2.15 14.32 7.24
C SER A 120 2.28 13.05 8.08
N SER A 121 2.03 13.11 9.39
CA SER A 121 2.11 11.94 10.27
C SER A 121 1.16 10.81 9.86
N ASN A 122 -0.03 11.15 9.37
CA ASN A 122 -1.04 10.15 9.05
C ASN A 122 -0.94 9.63 7.63
N VAL A 123 -0.63 10.49 6.66
CA VAL A 123 -0.57 10.13 5.24
C VAL A 123 0.83 9.70 4.83
N PHE A 124 1.88 10.23 5.46
CA PHE A 124 3.29 9.88 5.26
C PHE A 124 3.88 9.13 6.48
N LYS A 125 3.14 8.19 7.08
CA LYS A 125 3.52 7.41 8.30
C LYS A 125 4.96 6.88 8.37
N LEU A 126 5.59 6.53 7.25
CA LEU A 126 6.98 6.02 7.21
C LEU A 126 8.03 7.14 7.26
N LYS A 127 7.59 8.40 7.30
CA LYS A 127 8.41 9.60 7.37
C LYS A 127 8.04 10.37 8.63
N ASP A 128 8.83 11.39 8.95
CA ASP A 128 8.59 12.22 10.11
C ASP A 128 7.42 13.20 9.91
N SER A 129 6.90 13.74 11.02
CA SER A 129 5.77 14.68 11.00
C SER A 129 6.07 16.01 10.32
N LYS A 130 7.35 16.36 10.11
CA LYS A 130 7.79 17.57 9.40
C LYS A 130 8.18 17.28 7.95
N TYR A 131 7.99 16.05 7.48
CA TYR A 131 8.43 15.61 6.16
C TYR A 131 7.88 16.49 5.04
N LEU A 132 6.58 16.78 5.05
CA LEU A 132 5.96 17.68 4.06
C LEU A 132 6.49 19.11 4.16
N GLU A 133 6.67 19.65 5.37
CA GLU A 133 7.23 21.00 5.58
C GLU A 133 8.65 21.12 5.00
N SER A 134 9.43 20.04 5.07
CA SER A 134 10.79 19.99 4.51
C SER A 134 10.85 19.86 2.98
N ARG A 135 9.71 19.60 2.31
CA ARG A 135 9.62 19.34 0.87
C ARG A 135 8.56 20.23 0.20
N PRO A 136 8.87 21.52 -0.05
CA PRO A 136 7.91 22.47 -0.61
C PRO A 136 7.27 22.02 -1.93
N GLY A 137 8.04 21.39 -2.82
CA GLY A 137 7.52 20.85 -4.08
C GLY A 137 6.46 19.77 -3.86
N LEU A 138 6.74 18.81 -2.98
CA LEU A 138 5.79 17.75 -2.62
C LEU A 138 4.55 18.33 -1.92
N MET A 139 4.75 19.30 -1.01
CA MET A 139 3.64 19.97 -0.33
C MET A 139 2.73 20.70 -1.31
N ASN A 140 3.29 21.41 -2.29
CA ASN A 140 2.51 22.09 -3.33
C ASN A 140 1.70 21.10 -4.17
N ASP A 141 2.28 19.95 -4.51
CA ASP A 141 1.57 18.90 -5.23
C ASP A 141 0.44 18.29 -4.40
N VAL A 142 0.64 18.08 -3.09
CA VAL A 142 -0.43 17.64 -2.17
C VAL A 142 -1.57 18.66 -2.12
N LEU A 143 -1.26 19.94 -1.91
CA LEU A 143 -2.26 21.02 -1.88
C LEU A 143 -3.03 21.11 -3.20
N PHE A 144 -2.32 20.97 -4.32
CA PHE A 144 -2.90 20.95 -5.65
C PHE A 144 -3.90 19.79 -5.83
N LEU A 145 -3.51 18.55 -5.45
CA LEU A 145 -4.40 17.38 -5.51
C LEU A 145 -5.65 17.56 -4.65
N LEU A 146 -5.48 18.14 -3.46
CA LEU A 146 -6.57 18.42 -2.53
C LEU A 146 -7.44 19.61 -2.97
N LYS A 147 -7.01 20.40 -3.97
CA LYS A 147 -7.67 21.63 -4.43
C LYS A 147 -7.83 22.66 -3.31
N VAL A 148 -6.81 22.81 -2.47
CA VAL A 148 -6.75 23.79 -1.38
C VAL A 148 -5.51 24.66 -1.52
N LYS A 149 -5.56 25.89 -0.99
CA LYS A 149 -4.43 26.83 -1.07
C LYS A 149 -3.37 26.58 0.00
N GLU A 150 -3.81 26.19 1.19
CA GLU A 150 -2.95 25.97 2.35
C GLU A 150 -3.58 24.97 3.33
N PHE A 151 -2.76 24.39 4.20
CA PHE A 151 -3.25 23.58 5.31
C PHE A 151 -3.78 24.50 6.44
N PRO A 152 -4.83 24.10 7.16
CA PRO A 152 -5.30 24.81 8.35
C PRO A 152 -4.19 25.04 9.39
N ALA A 153 -4.23 26.19 10.06
CA ALA A 153 -3.31 26.50 11.16
C ALA A 153 -3.61 25.67 12.44
N ASN A 154 -4.88 25.32 12.65
CA ASN A 154 -5.36 24.53 13.78
C ASN A 154 -6.29 23.41 13.29
N SER A 155 -6.25 22.24 13.93
CA SER A 155 -7.17 21.12 13.67
C SER A 155 -8.21 21.01 14.78
N SER A 156 -9.51 21.05 14.44
CA SER A 156 -10.60 20.73 15.37
C SER A 156 -10.78 19.21 15.46
N LYS A 157 -10.49 18.62 16.63
CA LYS A 157 -10.79 17.26 17.17
C LYS A 157 -11.03 16.04 16.23
N GLU A 158 -10.39 14.94 16.63
CA GLU A 158 -10.56 13.52 16.25
C GLU A 158 -10.75 13.19 14.76
N ASN A 159 -9.63 12.76 14.15
CA ASN A 159 -9.52 12.38 12.74
C ASN A 159 -10.40 11.15 12.42
N GLN A 160 -11.39 11.29 11.55
CA GLN A 160 -12.26 10.20 11.08
C GLN A 160 -12.12 9.95 9.57
N TRP A 161 -10.90 9.93 9.02
CA TRP A 161 -10.71 9.65 7.59
C TRP A 161 -11.15 8.22 7.24
N ARG A 162 -12.04 8.09 6.25
CA ARG A 162 -12.32 6.82 5.58
C ARG A 162 -11.50 6.71 4.29
N PHE A 163 -10.40 5.98 4.34
CA PHE A 163 -9.61 5.76 3.13
C PHE A 163 -10.08 4.54 2.36
N VAL A 164 -10.41 4.73 1.09
CA VAL A 164 -10.77 3.68 0.14
C VAL A 164 -9.90 3.85 -1.10
N VAL A 165 -9.37 2.76 -1.62
CA VAL A 165 -8.72 2.78 -2.92
C VAL A 165 -9.61 2.06 -3.92
N ASP A 166 -10.38 2.85 -4.67
CA ASP A 166 -11.31 2.33 -5.67
C ASP A 166 -10.62 1.38 -6.65
N CYS A 167 -11.26 0.23 -6.84
CA CYS A 167 -10.96 -0.73 -7.90
C CYS A 167 -12.09 -0.64 -8.94
N PRO A 168 -11.81 -0.45 -10.25
CA PRO A 168 -12.87 -0.26 -11.25
C PRO A 168 -13.86 -1.43 -11.34
N ASN A 169 -13.40 -2.66 -11.10
CA ASN A 169 -14.20 -3.88 -11.18
C ASN A 169 -13.86 -4.79 -9.98
N PRO A 170 -14.32 -4.47 -8.77
CA PRO A 170 -13.94 -5.21 -7.57
C PRO A 170 -14.71 -6.54 -7.49
N GLN A 171 -13.99 -7.62 -7.20
CA GLN A 171 -14.55 -8.93 -6.83
C GLN A 171 -14.43 -9.19 -5.32
N TYR A 172 -13.41 -8.60 -4.69
CA TYR A 172 -13.08 -8.78 -3.28
C TYR A 172 -12.85 -7.43 -2.61
N ILE A 173 -13.09 -7.37 -1.31
CA ILE A 173 -12.75 -6.22 -0.46
C ILE A 173 -11.78 -6.69 0.63
N LEU A 174 -10.65 -6.01 0.77
CA LEU A 174 -9.71 -6.22 1.86
C LEU A 174 -9.73 -5.02 2.81
N LEU A 175 -10.18 -5.28 4.03
CA LEU A 175 -10.07 -4.38 5.18
C LEU A 175 -8.65 -4.51 5.75
N CYS A 176 -7.93 -3.40 5.87
CA CYS A 176 -6.57 -3.36 6.40
C CYS A 176 -6.40 -2.28 7.47
N GLU A 177 -5.52 -2.53 8.43
CA GLU A 177 -5.19 -1.61 9.53
C GLU A 177 -4.04 -0.68 9.18
N ASN A 178 -3.17 -1.08 8.23
CA ASN A 178 -2.07 -0.29 7.74
C ASN A 178 -2.35 0.38 6.38
N LEU A 179 -2.07 1.69 6.31
CA LEU A 179 -2.15 2.48 5.08
C LEU A 179 -1.14 2.03 4.01
N ASP A 180 -0.10 1.30 4.38
CA ASP A 180 0.88 0.81 3.41
C ASP A 180 0.25 -0.14 2.38
N PHE A 181 -0.77 -0.92 2.76
CA PHE A 181 -1.55 -1.71 1.79
C PHE A 181 -2.22 -0.80 0.76
N LEU A 182 -2.85 0.29 1.20
CA LEU A 182 -3.48 1.27 0.31
C LEU A 182 -2.46 1.96 -0.61
N LYS A 183 -1.17 1.97 -0.27
CA LYS A 183 -0.09 2.47 -1.12
C LYS A 183 0.41 1.41 -2.10
N ALA A 184 0.40 0.13 -1.71
CA ALA A 184 0.68 -1.02 -2.57
C ALA A 184 -0.51 -1.44 -3.47
N TRP A 185 -1.53 -0.58 -3.61
CA TRP A 185 -2.82 -0.88 -4.26
C TRP A 185 -2.72 -1.47 -5.68
N TRP A 186 -1.59 -1.32 -6.39
CA TRP A 186 -1.44 -1.84 -7.76
C TRP A 186 -1.60 -3.37 -7.79
N GLU A 187 -0.99 -4.08 -6.84
CA GLU A 187 -1.00 -5.55 -6.79
C GLU A 187 -2.41 -6.05 -6.49
N PHE A 188 -3.12 -5.34 -5.61
CA PHE A 188 -4.50 -5.64 -5.25
C PHE A 188 -5.47 -5.34 -6.40
N SER A 189 -5.36 -4.18 -7.03
CA SER A 189 -6.22 -3.81 -8.15
C SER A 189 -6.02 -4.70 -9.38
N ALA A 190 -4.80 -5.21 -9.61
CA ALA A 190 -4.53 -6.17 -10.68
C ALA A 190 -5.24 -7.51 -10.46
N ASN A 191 -5.62 -7.82 -9.22
CA ASN A 191 -6.32 -9.03 -8.81
C ASN A 191 -7.79 -8.74 -8.40
N ASN A 192 -8.36 -7.61 -8.83
CA ASN A 192 -9.74 -7.22 -8.55
C ASN A 192 -10.08 -7.08 -7.05
N ILE A 193 -9.09 -6.72 -6.23
CA ILE A 193 -9.26 -6.48 -4.79
C ILE A 193 -9.34 -4.97 -4.54
N GLU A 194 -10.42 -4.53 -3.90
CA GLU A 194 -10.59 -3.17 -3.39
C GLU A 194 -10.05 -3.06 -1.97
N LEU A 195 -9.27 -2.02 -1.67
CA LEU A 195 -8.62 -1.85 -0.37
C LEU A 195 -9.33 -0.80 0.47
N TRP A 196 -9.71 -1.19 1.68
CA TRP A 196 -10.40 -0.33 2.63
C TRP A 196 -9.58 -0.20 3.90
N TYR A 197 -9.29 1.04 4.28
CA TYR A 197 -8.67 1.32 5.55
C TYR A 197 -9.72 1.26 6.66
N ALA A 198 -9.63 0.23 7.50
CA ALA A 198 -10.45 0.15 8.71
C ALA A 198 -9.86 1.05 9.82
N GLY A 199 -8.52 1.10 9.91
CA GLY A 199 -7.79 1.72 11.03
C GLY A 199 -8.10 1.04 12.36
N GLY A 200 -7.13 1.00 13.29
CA GLY A 200 -7.38 0.46 14.62
C GLY A 200 -8.55 1.17 15.31
N ASN A 201 -9.34 0.46 16.14
CA ASN A 201 -10.53 0.95 16.89
C ASN A 201 -11.60 1.76 16.11
N ASN A 202 -11.46 2.04 14.81
CA ASN A 202 -12.32 2.92 14.02
C ASN A 202 -13.56 2.19 13.46
N THR A 203 -14.25 1.46 14.34
CA THR A 203 -15.55 0.83 14.06
C THR A 203 -16.61 1.76 13.43
N PRO A 204 -16.66 3.09 13.67
CA PRO A 204 -17.65 3.97 13.02
C PRO A 204 -17.52 4.06 11.50
N VAL A 205 -16.34 3.84 10.94
CA VAL A 205 -16.11 3.84 9.48
C VAL A 205 -16.74 2.60 8.82
N ILE A 206 -16.71 1.48 9.54
CA ILE A 206 -17.26 0.19 9.11
C ILE A 206 -18.80 0.20 9.19
N GLU A 207 -19.37 0.98 10.11
CA GLU A 207 -20.82 1.14 10.21
C GLU A 207 -21.40 1.86 8.98
N ARG A 208 -20.67 2.80 8.35
CA ARG A 208 -21.10 3.64 7.22
C ARG A 208 -20.90 3.04 5.82
N ILE A 209 -20.65 1.73 5.72
CA ILE A 209 -20.45 1.07 4.42
C ILE A 209 -21.79 0.96 3.66
N SER A 210 -21.81 1.46 2.42
CA SER A 210 -22.96 1.38 1.52
C SER A 210 -23.29 -0.06 1.13
N GLU A 211 -24.58 -0.38 1.05
CA GLU A 211 -25.10 -1.71 0.71
C GLU A 211 -24.58 -2.26 -0.62
N ARG A 212 -24.22 -1.40 -1.58
CA ARG A 212 -23.70 -1.81 -2.90
C ARG A 212 -22.43 -2.65 -2.82
N TYR A 213 -21.63 -2.47 -1.77
CA TYR A 213 -20.40 -3.22 -1.53
C TYR A 213 -20.63 -4.50 -0.72
N LEU A 214 -21.82 -4.64 -0.13
CA LEU A 214 -22.22 -5.82 0.63
C LEU A 214 -22.58 -7.00 -0.27
N ASN A 215 -22.27 -7.00 -1.57
CA ASN A 215 -22.37 -8.20 -2.41
C ASN A 215 -21.03 -8.89 -2.62
N LEU A 216 -19.92 -8.21 -2.31
CA LEU A 216 -18.56 -8.74 -2.50
C LEU A 216 -18.10 -9.52 -1.26
N GLN A 217 -17.16 -10.45 -1.46
CA GLN A 217 -16.55 -11.18 -0.36
C GLN A 217 -15.58 -10.26 0.38
N LEU A 218 -15.69 -10.23 1.70
CA LEU A 218 -14.89 -9.36 2.57
C LEU A 218 -13.81 -10.16 3.27
N PHE A 219 -12.62 -9.58 3.29
CA PHE A 219 -11.45 -10.08 3.99
C PHE A 219 -10.91 -9.03 4.95
N TYR A 220 -10.25 -9.47 6.00
CA TYR A 220 -9.59 -8.63 7.00
C TYR A 220 -8.14 -9.06 7.17
N VAL A 221 -7.21 -8.12 7.08
CA VAL A 221 -5.80 -8.29 7.44
C VAL A 221 -5.44 -7.31 8.54
N GLY A 222 -4.75 -7.80 9.56
CA GLY A 222 -4.29 -7.05 10.73
C GLY A 222 -3.17 -7.80 11.42
N ASP A 223 -2.59 -7.18 12.46
CA ASP A 223 -1.60 -7.84 13.30
C ASP A 223 -2.22 -9.06 14.01
N TRP A 224 -1.49 -10.17 14.04
CA TRP A 224 -1.87 -11.36 14.81
C TRP A 224 -1.33 -11.26 16.24
N ASP A 225 -1.85 -10.27 16.95
CA ASP A 225 -1.70 -10.06 18.39
C ASP A 225 -3.08 -9.96 19.07
N TYR A 226 -3.12 -9.72 20.38
CA TYR A 226 -4.38 -9.60 21.11
C TYR A 226 -5.31 -8.49 20.59
N HIS A 227 -4.79 -7.28 20.39
CA HIS A 227 -5.53 -6.12 19.88
C HIS A 227 -6.01 -6.34 18.45
N GLY A 228 -5.17 -6.87 17.55
CA GLY A 228 -5.59 -7.16 16.18
C GLY A 228 -6.72 -8.18 16.12
N MET A 229 -6.65 -9.25 16.92
CA MET A 229 -7.74 -10.25 17.01
C MET A 229 -9.01 -9.69 17.67
N ASP A 230 -8.88 -8.78 18.63
CA ASP A 230 -10.01 -8.08 19.25
C ASP A 230 -10.69 -7.11 18.28
N ILE A 231 -9.91 -6.38 17.46
CA ILE A 231 -10.45 -5.51 16.40
C ILE A 231 -11.19 -6.37 15.38
N TYR A 232 -10.55 -7.41 14.83
CA TYR A 232 -11.22 -8.35 13.91
C TYR A 232 -12.52 -8.89 14.49
N SER A 233 -12.53 -9.30 15.76
CA SER A 233 -13.72 -9.81 16.43
C SER A 233 -14.87 -8.80 16.43
N ARG A 234 -14.58 -7.52 16.64
CA ARG A 234 -15.58 -6.43 16.56
C ARG A 234 -16.04 -6.17 15.13
N VAL A 235 -15.11 -6.17 14.18
CA VAL A 235 -15.43 -6.05 12.74
C VAL A 235 -16.38 -7.17 12.31
N LYS A 236 -16.01 -8.42 12.57
CA LYS A 236 -16.82 -9.60 12.20
C LYS A 236 -18.22 -9.54 12.80
N ARG A 237 -18.36 -9.19 14.08
CA ARG A 237 -19.69 -9.01 14.71
C ARG A 237 -20.52 -7.91 14.04
N SER A 238 -19.92 -6.77 13.70
CA SER A 238 -20.62 -5.68 13.01
C SER A 238 -21.16 -6.11 11.65
N PHE A 239 -20.40 -6.90 10.89
CA PHE A 239 -20.86 -7.42 9.60
C PHE A 239 -21.87 -8.57 9.72
N ILE A 240 -21.73 -9.45 10.72
CA ILE A 240 -22.72 -10.50 10.99
C ILE A 240 -24.10 -9.90 11.25
N GLN A 241 -24.18 -8.78 11.97
CA GLN A 241 -25.45 -8.04 12.19
C GLN A 241 -26.06 -7.52 10.88
N LYS A 242 -25.25 -7.31 9.84
CA LYS A 242 -25.68 -6.91 8.48
C LYS A 242 -25.90 -8.11 7.55
N GLY A 243 -25.90 -9.34 8.07
CA GLY A 243 -26.07 -10.57 7.29
C GLY A 243 -24.87 -10.88 6.38
N ARG A 244 -23.67 -10.41 6.75
CA ARG A 244 -22.44 -10.59 5.97
C ARG A 244 -21.35 -11.26 6.79
N GLU A 245 -20.45 -11.94 6.08
CA GLU A 245 -19.27 -12.56 6.64
C GLU A 245 -18.01 -11.80 6.24
N VAL A 246 -17.06 -11.74 7.18
CA VAL A 246 -15.71 -11.22 6.96
C VAL A 246 -14.73 -12.31 7.31
N ASN A 247 -13.85 -12.65 6.36
CA ASN A 247 -12.85 -13.69 6.49
C ASN A 247 -11.54 -13.08 7.00
N LEU A 248 -11.03 -13.55 8.13
CA LEU A 248 -9.68 -13.20 8.57
C LEU A 248 -8.65 -13.85 7.64
N VAL A 249 -7.73 -13.06 7.12
CA VAL A 249 -6.59 -13.55 6.34
C VAL A 249 -5.66 -14.32 7.28
N THR A 250 -5.52 -15.62 7.03
CA THR A 250 -4.62 -16.49 7.79
C THR A 250 -3.20 -16.40 7.24
N PRO A 251 -2.19 -16.07 8.06
CA PRO A 251 -0.79 -16.08 7.67
C PRO A 251 -0.37 -17.47 7.20
N ASP A 252 0.37 -17.51 6.10
CA ASP A 252 0.99 -18.75 5.66
C ASP A 252 2.08 -19.15 6.66
N ALA A 253 1.99 -20.39 7.15
CA ALA A 253 2.89 -20.92 8.18
C ALA A 253 4.36 -20.93 7.74
N ASP A 254 4.63 -21.05 6.44
CA ASP A 254 5.99 -21.14 5.88
C ASP A 254 6.65 -19.76 5.71
N THR A 255 5.85 -18.69 5.63
CA THR A 255 6.34 -17.33 5.37
C THR A 255 6.11 -16.37 6.54
N ALA A 256 5.23 -16.71 7.48
CA ALA A 256 4.93 -15.89 8.64
C ALA A 256 6.16 -15.67 9.53
N THR A 257 6.38 -14.40 9.92
CA THR A 257 7.45 -14.03 10.84
C THR A 257 6.90 -13.94 12.26
N TYR A 258 7.23 -14.93 13.09
CA TYR A 258 6.86 -14.97 14.50
C TYR A 258 7.80 -14.10 15.32
N LYS A 259 7.25 -13.09 15.99
CA LYS A 259 8.00 -12.15 16.81
C LYS A 259 7.65 -12.34 18.28
N PRO A 260 8.61 -12.21 19.23
CA PRO A 260 8.30 -12.09 20.65
C PRO A 260 7.39 -10.89 20.92
N ILE A 261 6.48 -10.98 21.89
CA ILE A 261 5.51 -9.91 22.20
C ILE A 261 6.19 -8.60 22.66
N ASP A 262 7.39 -8.71 23.26
CA ASP A 262 8.18 -7.59 23.77
C ASP A 262 9.09 -6.95 22.69
N SER A 263 9.00 -7.44 21.45
CA SER A 263 9.80 -6.91 20.34
C SER A 263 9.19 -5.64 19.71
N GLY A 264 10.05 -4.66 19.42
CA GLY A 264 9.67 -3.44 18.71
C GLY A 264 8.93 -2.41 19.57
N LYS A 265 8.15 -1.53 18.92
CA LYS A 265 7.27 -0.54 19.58
C LYS A 265 5.84 -1.09 19.69
N HIS A 266 5.73 -2.32 20.17
CA HIS A 266 4.48 -3.05 20.26
C HIS A 266 3.98 -3.04 21.72
N ASN A 267 2.70 -2.71 21.92
CA ASN A 267 2.08 -2.58 23.25
C ASN A 267 0.91 -3.54 23.47
N SER A 268 0.70 -4.52 22.58
CA SER A 268 -0.33 -5.55 22.76
C SER A 268 0.24 -6.69 23.59
N THR A 269 -0.54 -7.22 24.53
CA THR A 269 -0.15 -8.39 25.31
C THR A 269 -1.30 -9.37 25.38
N TRP A 270 -1.02 -10.66 25.18
CA TRP A 270 -1.98 -11.72 25.45
C TRP A 270 -2.46 -11.68 26.90
N LYS A 271 -3.73 -12.01 27.11
CA LYS A 271 -4.36 -11.95 28.44
C LYS A 271 -4.25 -13.31 29.12
N SER A 272 -4.13 -13.32 30.44
CA SER A 272 -4.05 -14.55 31.26
C SER A 272 -5.36 -15.36 31.34
N LYS A 273 -6.34 -15.08 30.48
CA LYS A 273 -7.61 -15.80 30.39
C LYS A 273 -7.51 -16.89 29.32
N GLU A 274 -8.39 -17.88 29.40
CA GLU A 274 -8.52 -18.87 28.34
C GLU A 274 -8.71 -18.16 26.98
N PHE A 275 -7.88 -18.55 26.00
CA PHE A 275 -7.86 -17.94 24.65
C PHE A 275 -7.75 -16.40 24.67
N SER A 276 -7.08 -15.85 25.69
CA SER A 276 -7.01 -14.40 25.96
C SER A 276 -8.37 -13.70 26.11
N GLY A 277 -9.45 -14.45 26.36
CA GLY A 277 -10.82 -13.94 26.40
C GLY A 277 -11.42 -13.61 25.03
N LEU A 278 -10.82 -14.09 23.94
CA LEU A 278 -11.39 -14.04 22.60
C LEU A 278 -12.51 -15.08 22.46
N ASP A 279 -13.38 -14.87 21.47
CA ASP A 279 -14.54 -15.73 21.21
C ASP A 279 -14.21 -16.75 20.12
N TYR A 280 -14.12 -18.03 20.50
CA TYR A 280 -13.81 -19.12 19.57
C TYR A 280 -14.74 -19.15 18.34
N GLY A 281 -16.01 -18.76 18.48
CA GLY A 281 -17.00 -18.81 17.40
C GLY A 281 -16.73 -17.85 16.24
N LEU A 282 -15.77 -16.93 16.38
CA LEU A 282 -15.41 -15.96 15.35
C LEU A 282 -14.26 -16.42 14.45
N PHE A 283 -13.59 -17.51 14.78
CA PHE A 283 -12.37 -17.97 14.13
C PHE A 283 -12.54 -19.37 13.54
N LEU A 284 -11.85 -19.64 12.43
CA LEU A 284 -11.77 -20.98 11.85
C LEU A 284 -10.88 -21.89 12.70
N PRO A 285 -11.03 -23.23 12.64
CA PRO A 285 -10.24 -24.16 13.45
C PRO A 285 -8.72 -23.96 13.34
N GLU A 286 -8.21 -23.74 12.13
CA GLU A 286 -6.79 -23.45 11.87
C GLU A 286 -6.34 -22.12 12.48
N GLN A 287 -7.21 -21.11 12.49
CA GLN A 287 -6.95 -19.81 13.10
C GLN A 287 -6.92 -19.92 14.63
N ILE A 288 -7.83 -20.70 15.22
CA ILE A 288 -7.83 -21.01 16.65
C ILE A 288 -6.52 -21.69 17.05
N ASN A 289 -6.06 -22.66 16.27
CA ASN A 289 -4.79 -23.35 16.53
C ASN A 289 -3.59 -22.39 16.46
N LEU A 290 -3.57 -21.49 15.46
CA LEU A 290 -2.51 -20.49 15.33
C LEU A 290 -2.53 -19.49 16.49
N ILE A 291 -3.70 -18.96 16.89
CA ILE A 291 -3.82 -18.04 18.02
C ILE A 291 -3.36 -18.71 19.32
N LYS A 292 -3.74 -19.98 19.56
CA LYS A 292 -3.25 -20.74 20.72
C LYS A 292 -1.72 -20.84 20.73
N LYS A 293 -1.12 -21.21 19.59
CA LYS A 293 0.34 -21.26 19.45
C LYS A 293 1.00 -19.91 19.74
N LEU A 294 0.40 -18.81 19.31
CA LEU A 294 0.91 -17.46 19.57
C LEU A 294 0.80 -17.08 21.06
N ILE A 295 -0.31 -17.41 21.72
CA ILE A 295 -0.50 -17.21 23.16
C ILE A 295 0.52 -18.03 23.95
N ASP A 296 0.63 -19.34 23.67
CA ASP A 296 1.49 -20.28 24.40
C ASP A 296 2.97 -19.91 24.31
N ASN A 297 3.40 -19.41 23.14
CA ASN A 297 4.78 -18.98 22.92
C ASN A 297 5.01 -17.50 23.24
N ASN A 298 3.97 -16.76 23.64
CA ASN A 298 4.01 -15.31 23.85
C ASN A 298 4.57 -14.54 22.64
N GLN A 299 4.03 -14.85 21.45
CA GLN A 299 4.45 -14.35 20.15
C GLN A 299 3.31 -13.60 19.44
N TRP A 300 3.66 -12.85 18.40
CA TRP A 300 2.73 -12.23 17.46
C TRP A 300 3.28 -12.26 16.04
N ILE A 301 2.42 -11.99 15.05
CA ILE A 301 2.82 -11.84 13.63
C ILE A 301 2.37 -10.46 13.17
N GLU A 302 3.27 -9.76 12.48
CA GLU A 302 3.07 -8.39 12.04
C GLU A 302 2.33 -8.35 10.69
N GLU A 303 1.34 -7.46 10.54
CA GLU A 303 0.46 -7.30 9.36
C GLU A 303 1.27 -7.21 8.05
N GLN A 304 2.37 -6.45 8.06
CA GLN A 304 3.24 -6.22 6.89
C GLN A 304 3.97 -7.48 6.41
N THR A 305 3.98 -8.55 7.21
CA THR A 305 4.61 -9.83 6.85
C THR A 305 3.63 -10.84 6.25
N ILE A 306 2.33 -10.49 6.20
CA ILE A 306 1.26 -11.34 5.68
C ILE A 306 1.07 -11.03 4.19
N ASP A 307 0.95 -12.08 3.36
CA ASP A 307 0.52 -11.96 1.97
C ASP A 307 -0.99 -12.23 1.82
N PRO A 308 -1.83 -11.18 1.83
CA PRO A 308 -3.27 -11.35 1.70
C PRO A 308 -3.70 -11.77 0.29
N ILE A 309 -2.95 -11.46 -0.78
CA ILE A 309 -3.39 -11.75 -2.15
C ILE A 309 -3.42 -13.26 -2.37
N SER A 310 -2.36 -13.96 -1.94
CA SER A 310 -2.28 -15.41 -2.05
C SER A 310 -3.35 -16.15 -1.27
N PHE A 311 -3.90 -15.55 -0.21
CA PHE A 311 -5.02 -16.12 0.57
C PHE A 311 -6.37 -15.87 -0.11
N ILE A 312 -6.59 -14.65 -0.61
CA ILE A 312 -7.88 -14.24 -1.20
C ILE A 312 -8.20 -14.99 -2.49
N LEU A 313 -7.17 -15.37 -3.26
CA LEU A 313 -7.33 -15.98 -4.59
C LEU A 313 -7.38 -17.52 -4.59
N GLN A 314 -7.44 -18.18 -3.43
CA GLN A 314 -7.57 -19.64 -3.28
C GLN A 314 -8.98 -20.11 -3.59
#